data_AF-A0A2L2Z3U7-F1
#
_entry.id   AF-A0A2L2Z3U7-F1
#
_cell.length_a   1.000
_cell.length_b   1.000
_cell.length_c   1.000
_cell.angle_alpha   90.00
_cell.angle_beta   90.00
_cell.angle_gamma   90.00
#
_symmetry.space_group_name_H-M   'P 1'
#
loop_
_entity.id
_entity.type
_entity.pdbx_description
1 polymer ?
#
loop_
_entity_poly.entity_id
_entity_poly.type
_entity_poly.pdbx_seq_one_letter_code
_entity_poly.pdbx_strand_id
1 'polypeptide(L)'
;FFVDLRSPSASFSKNISTLIPRNAVWDSGKIVLAATADLMTPSMKSINKLLYMPTGCGEQNLITIIPHIIILDYLSQSKRLTSDKKDQLISDLRLGYQRQLTY
;
A
#
# COMPACT_ATOMS: atom_id res chain seq x y z
N PHE A 1 -13.70 -0.41 -4.71
CA PHE A 1 -15.06 -0.88 -4.39
C PHE A 1 -14.95 -1.94 -3.31
N PHE A 2 -15.82 -1.92 -2.30
CA PHE A 2 -15.90 -2.99 -1.31
C PHE A 2 -17.05 -3.92 -1.66
N VAL A 3 -16.80 -5.22 -1.59
CA VAL A 3 -17.79 -6.26 -1.82
C VAL A 3 -17.83 -7.13 -0.58
N ASP A 4 -18.99 -7.22 0.05
CA ASP A 4 -19.22 -8.10 1.18
C ASP A 4 -19.73 -9.44 0.69
N LEU A 5 -18.91 -10.49 0.86
CA LEU A 5 -19.23 -11.86 0.47
C LEU A 5 -19.39 -12.78 1.69
N ARG A 6 -19.69 -12.23 2.87
CA ARG A 6 -19.86 -13.03 4.10
C ARG A 6 -21.07 -13.97 4.07
N SER A 7 -21.99 -13.77 3.13
CA SER A 7 -23.14 -14.67 2.91
C SER A 7 -22.81 -15.71 1.82
N PRO A 8 -22.93 -17.03 2.10
CA PRO A 8 -22.56 -18.11 1.15
C PRO A 8 -23.31 -18.07 -0.19
N SER A 9 -24.50 -17.46 -0.22
CA SER A 9 -25.36 -17.37 -1.40
C SER A 9 -25.16 -16.07 -2.20
N ALA A 10 -24.28 -15.17 -1.77
CA ALA A 10 -24.08 -13.87 -2.39
C ALA A 10 -23.12 -13.99 -3.58
N SER A 11 -23.66 -13.83 -4.80
CA SER A 11 -22.87 -13.56 -5.99
C SER A 11 -22.88 -12.07 -6.29
N PHE A 12 -21.73 -11.51 -6.67
CA PHE A 12 -21.60 -10.10 -7.01
C PHE A 12 -21.16 -9.96 -8.46
N SER A 13 -21.95 -9.23 -9.25
CA SER A 13 -21.63 -8.89 -10.64
C SER A 13 -21.86 -7.40 -10.86
N LYS A 14 -20.94 -6.74 -11.56
CA LYS A 14 -21.02 -5.31 -11.86
C LYS A 14 -20.33 -4.99 -13.18
N ASN A 15 -21.02 -4.22 -14.02
CA ASN A 15 -20.45 -3.66 -15.24
C ASN A 15 -19.63 -2.41 -14.92
N ILE A 16 -18.40 -2.34 -15.46
CA ILE A 16 -17.52 -1.18 -15.35
C ILE A 16 -17.37 -0.57 -16.75
N SER A 17 -17.88 0.64 -16.92
CA SER A 17 -17.68 1.44 -18.14
C SER A 17 -16.66 2.55 -17.89
N THR A 18 -15.85 2.83 -18.90
CA THR A 18 -14.82 3.88 -18.87
C THR A 18 -14.95 4.70 -20.16
N LEU A 19 -14.93 6.03 -20.04
CA LEU A 19 -14.97 6.93 -21.18
C LEU A 19 -13.54 7.20 -21.67
N ILE A 20 -13.28 6.99 -22.96
CA ILE A 20 -12.00 7.33 -23.57
C ILE A 20 -12.04 8.79 -24.03
N PRO A 21 -11.11 9.65 -23.57
CA PRO A 21 -11.04 11.04 -24.00
C PRO A 21 -10.81 11.17 -25.52
N ARG A 22 -11.40 12.19 -26.15
CA ARG A 22 -11.24 12.46 -27.60
C ARG A 22 -9.79 12.77 -28.01
N ASN A 23 -8.98 13.24 -27.07
CA ASN A 23 -7.57 13.57 -27.25
C ASN A 23 -6.61 12.46 -26.80
N ALA A 24 -7.10 11.23 -26.62
CA ALA A 24 -6.24 10.10 -26.25
C ALA A 24 -5.20 9.83 -27.36
N VAL A 25 -3.95 9.61 -26.95
CA VAL A 25 -2.87 9.25 -27.87
C VAL A 25 -3.13 7.85 -28.41
N TRP A 26 -2.83 7.62 -29.69
CA TRP A 26 -2.96 6.30 -30.27
C TRP A 26 -2.14 5.27 -29.50
N ASP A 27 -2.76 4.11 -29.26
CA ASP A 27 -2.18 2.98 -28.54
C ASP A 27 -1.78 3.25 -27.08
N SER A 28 -2.25 4.36 -26.48
CA SER A 28 -1.97 4.67 -25.06
C SER A 28 -2.98 4.09 -24.08
N GLY A 29 -4.02 3.40 -24.57
CA GLY A 29 -5.12 2.90 -23.75
C GLY A 29 -4.69 1.76 -22.84
N LYS A 30 -4.90 1.88 -21.52
CA LYS A 30 -4.62 0.82 -20.56
C LYS A 30 -5.71 0.73 -19.50
N ILE A 31 -6.29 -0.46 -19.33
CA ILE A 31 -7.24 -0.77 -18.25
C ILE A 31 -6.57 -1.80 -17.33
N VAL A 32 -6.56 -1.51 -16.02
CA VAL A 32 -6.03 -2.43 -15.00
C VAL A 32 -7.12 -2.70 -13.98
N LEU A 33 -7.48 -3.97 -13.81
CA LEU A 33 -8.39 -4.43 -12.77
C LEU A 33 -7.60 -5.19 -11.72
N ALA A 34 -7.83 -4.87 -10.44
CA ALA A 34 -7.21 -5.55 -9.31
C ALA A 34 -8.27 -5.84 -8.25
N ALA A 35 -8.28 -7.08 -7.74
CA ALA A 35 -9.14 -7.51 -6.66
C ALA A 35 -8.26 -7.99 -5.50
N THR A 36 -8.68 -7.72 -4.27
CA THR A 36 -7.99 -8.14 -3.05
C THR A 36 -9.01 -8.60 -2.02
N ALA A 37 -8.70 -9.65 -1.28
CA ALA A 37 -9.49 -10.11 -0.14
C ALA A 37 -9.22 -9.29 1.14
N ASP A 38 -8.26 -8.36 1.06
CA ASP A 38 -7.76 -7.60 2.20
C ASP A 38 -7.50 -6.14 1.77
N LEU A 39 -8.08 -5.20 2.53
CA LEU A 39 -7.96 -3.76 2.33
C LEU A 39 -6.51 -3.26 2.40
N MET A 40 -5.67 -3.82 3.25
CA MET A 40 -4.31 -3.32 3.45
C MET A 40 -3.31 -3.86 2.44
N THR A 41 -3.64 -4.96 1.74
CA THR A 41 -2.73 -5.58 0.76
C THR A 41 -2.30 -4.64 -0.38
N PRO A 42 -3.18 -3.84 -1.01
CA PRO A 42 -2.78 -2.85 -2.03
C PRO A 42 -1.89 -1.74 -1.45
N SER A 43 -2.22 -1.25 -0.25
CA SER A 43 -1.46 -0.19 0.42
C SER A 43 -0.05 -0.65 0.79
N MET A 44 0.09 -1.88 1.29
CA MET A 44 1.39 -2.48 1.61
C MET A 44 2.32 -2.65 0.40
N LYS A 45 1.78 -3.08 -0.74
CA LYS A 45 2.58 -3.25 -1.97
C LYS A 45 3.07 -1.91 -2.53
N SER A 46 2.33 -0.84 -2.26
CA SER A 46 2.57 0.48 -2.85
C SER A 46 3.13 1.50 -1.86
N ILE A 47 3.25 1.19 -0.57
CA ILE A 47 3.66 2.17 0.46
C ILE A 47 5.04 2.76 0.16
N ASN A 48 5.96 1.92 -0.35
CA ASN A 48 7.31 2.35 -0.74
C ASN A 48 7.32 3.25 -1.99
N LYS A 49 6.22 3.27 -2.77
CA LYS A 49 6.08 4.04 -4.01
C LYS A 49 5.11 5.22 -3.90
N LEU A 50 4.17 5.18 -2.96
CA LEU A 50 3.19 6.25 -2.70
C LEU A 50 3.80 7.43 -1.94
N LEU A 51 4.89 7.19 -1.20
CA LEU A 51 5.48 8.17 -0.27
C LEU A 51 6.92 8.55 -0.67
N TYR A 52 7.27 8.51 -1.96
CA TYR A 52 8.53 9.10 -2.41
C TYR A 52 8.38 10.62 -2.47
N MET A 53 8.69 11.29 -1.36
CA MET A 53 8.85 12.74 -1.27
C MET A 53 10.34 13.03 -0.99
N PRO A 54 10.98 14.01 -1.66
CA PRO A 54 12.38 14.34 -1.39
C PRO A 54 12.57 14.71 0.08
N THR A 55 13.59 14.13 0.71
CA THR A 55 13.85 14.22 2.15
C THR A 55 14.77 15.39 2.50
N GLY A 56 14.45 16.16 3.55
CA GLY A 56 15.26 17.27 4.04
C GLY A 56 14.91 17.81 5.43
N CYS A 57 13.76 17.44 6.02
CA CYS A 57 13.35 17.82 7.38
C CYS A 57 12.90 16.61 8.21
N GLY A 58 12.92 16.73 9.55
CA GLY A 58 12.48 15.66 10.46
C GLY A 58 11.05 15.15 10.24
N GLU A 59 10.12 16.03 9.82
CA GLU A 59 8.75 15.64 9.46
C GLU A 59 8.71 14.68 8.27
N GLN A 60 9.59 14.86 7.28
CA GLN A 60 9.66 14.00 6.12
C GLN A 60 10.32 12.66 6.44
N ASN A 61 11.21 12.63 7.43
CA ASN A 61 11.76 11.37 7.94
C ASN A 61 10.67 10.54 8.65
N LEU A 62 9.78 11.19 9.41
CA LEU A 62 8.64 10.52 10.05
C LEU A 62 7.68 9.85 9.05
N ILE A 63 7.48 10.46 7.87
CA ILE A 63 6.68 9.90 6.76
C ILE A 63 7.25 8.55 6.28
N THR A 64 8.55 8.33 6.43
CA THR A 64 9.17 7.03 6.08
C THR A 64 9.10 6.00 7.22
N ILE A 65 8.98 6.44 8.48
CA ILE A 65 8.94 5.56 9.66
C ILE A 65 7.52 5.02 9.91
N ILE A 66 6.53 5.89 9.95
CA ILE A 66 5.13 5.55 10.32
C ILE A 66 4.56 4.40 9.49
N PRO A 67 4.73 4.36 8.15
CA PRO A 67 4.17 3.28 7.34
C PRO A 67 4.72 1.90 7.72
N HIS A 68 6.01 1.80 8.05
CA HIS A 68 6.63 0.55 8.46
C HIS A 68 6.06 0.05 9.81
N ILE A 69 5.77 0.95 10.76
CA ILE A 69 5.12 0.60 12.04
C ILE A 69 3.71 0.04 11.79
N ILE A 70 2.90 0.73 10.97
CA ILE A 70 1.53 0.32 10.66
C ILE A 70 1.51 -1.04 9.95
N ILE A 71 2.44 -1.27 9.03
CA ILE A 71 2.56 -2.56 8.33
C ILE A 71 2.95 -3.68 9.31
N LEU A 72 3.92 -3.41 10.19
CA LEU A 72 4.39 -4.39 11.16
C LEU A 72 3.27 -4.79 12.14
N ASP A 73 2.53 -3.81 12.67
CA ASP A 73 1.38 -4.03 13.53
C ASP A 73 0.28 -4.82 12.81
N TYR A 74 -0.06 -4.42 11.58
CA TYR A 74 -1.07 -5.11 10.78
C TYR A 74 -0.72 -6.58 10.48
N LEU A 75 0.51 -6.83 10.03
CA LEU A 75 0.97 -8.20 9.73
C LEU A 75 1.03 -9.08 10.99
N SER A 76 1.38 -8.48 12.12
CA SER A 76 1.40 -9.15 13.43
C SER A 76 -0.01 -9.58 13.83
N GLN A 77 -0.97 -8.63 13.83
CA GLN A 77 -2.35 -8.89 14.22
C GLN A 77 -3.06 -9.86 13.26
N SER A 78 -2.79 -9.77 11.96
CA SER A 78 -3.33 -10.68 10.95
C SER A 78 -2.64 -12.05 10.89
N LYS A 79 -1.61 -12.31 11.72
CA LYS A 79 -0.78 -13.53 11.73
C LYS A 79 -0.14 -13.84 10.37
N ARG A 80 0.16 -12.79 9.59
CA ARG A 80 0.77 -12.87 8.25
C ARG A 80 2.24 -12.41 8.23
N LEU A 81 2.80 -12.11 9.39
CA LEU A 81 4.18 -11.68 9.54
C LEU A 81 5.14 -12.88 9.38
N THR A 82 5.99 -12.82 8.37
CA THR A 82 7.11 -13.76 8.18
C THR A 82 8.38 -13.18 8.81
N SER A 83 9.35 -14.05 9.18
CA SER A 83 10.62 -13.59 9.78
C SER A 83 11.33 -12.60 8.87
N ASP A 84 11.49 -12.94 7.59
CA ASP A 84 12.18 -12.08 6.61
C ASP A 84 11.57 -10.68 6.51
N LYS A 85 10.24 -10.58 6.51
CA LYS A 85 9.53 -9.29 6.45
C LYS A 85 9.69 -8.51 7.75
N LYS A 86 9.67 -9.21 8.89
CA LYS A 86 9.88 -8.59 10.20
C LYS A 86 11.28 -8.00 10.29
N ASP A 87 12.29 -8.76 9.88
CA ASP A 87 13.68 -8.33 9.95
C ASP A 87 13.94 -7.15 9.01
N GLN A 88 13.36 -7.18 7.80
CA GLN A 88 13.41 -6.04 6.87
C GLN A 88 12.75 -4.78 7.49
N LEU A 89 11.51 -4.89 7.98
CA LEU A 89 10.79 -3.76 8.57
C LEU A 89 11.51 -3.19 9.80
N ILE A 90 12.09 -4.04 10.65
CA ILE A 90 12.88 -3.60 11.82
C ILE A 90 14.16 -2.88 11.37
N SER A 91 14.83 -3.37 10.33
CA SER A 91 16.01 -2.71 9.76
C SER A 91 15.66 -1.31 9.23
N ASP A 92 14.57 -1.19 8.47
CA ASP A 92 14.10 0.09 7.92
C ASP A 92 13.69 1.07 9.04
N LEU A 93 13.04 0.56 10.09
CA LEU A 93 12.70 1.34 11.28
C LEU A 93 13.94 1.84 12.05
N ARG A 94 14.97 1.00 12.22
CA ARG A 94 16.24 1.40 12.86
C ARG A 94 16.93 2.50 12.06
N LEU A 95 16.96 2.38 10.74
CA LEU A 95 17.54 3.38 9.85
C LEU A 95 16.78 4.71 9.94
N GLY A 96 15.44 4.67 9.88
CA GLY A 96 14.60 5.86 10.03
C GLY A 96 14.77 6.51 11.40
N TYR A 97 14.81 5.72 12.48
CA TYR A 97 15.06 6.22 13.83
C TYR A 97 16.43 6.92 13.95
N GLN A 98 17.49 6.31 13.41
CA GLN A 98 18.83 6.91 13.42
C GLN A 98 18.87 8.24 12.66
N ARG A 99 18.14 8.34 11.54
CA ARG A 99 17.98 9.60 10.79
C ARG A 99 17.14 10.63 11.56
N GLN A 100 16.16 10.21 12.36
CA GLN A 100 15.36 11.14 13.16
C GLN A 100 16.22 11.85 14.21
N LEU A 101 17.21 11.15 14.78
CA LEU A 101 18.14 11.71 15.77
C LEU A 101 19.08 12.78 15.20
N THR A 102 19.18 12.90 13.87
CA THR A 102 20.02 13.93 13.21
C THR A 102 19.28 15.23 12.92
N TYR A 103 17.98 15.30 13.25
CA TYR A 103 17.14 16.50 13.17
C TYR A 103 16.80 17.00 14.58
#